data_AF-A0A6B1G2G2-F1
#
_entry.id   AF-A0A6B1G2G2-F1
#
_cell.length_a   1.000
_cell.length_b   1.000
_cell.length_c   1.000
_cell.angle_alpha   90.00
_cell.angle_beta   90.00
_cell.angle_gamma   90.00
#
_symmetry.space_group_name_H-M   'P 1'
#
loop_
_entity.id
_entity.type
_entity.pdbx_description
1 polymer ?
#
loop_
_entity_poly.entity_id
_entity_poly.type
_entity_poly.pdbx_seq_one_letter_code
_entity_poly.pdbx_strand_id
1 'polypeptide(L)'
;MTSDQEHVHHRVHLVDELRQFSTETEWVEFKNDNHHPQGIGEYISALTNAACLKYKPKAYLLYGIQDKTHEVVGTSFDPYKTKGNQDLLPWITTGLIPNPGFEVFMVDHPGGRVVVFEIDPARGRPVSFYGKSFIRVGSSKTTLKRHPDKEGAIWTRGSDWSAEICKDATLEDLDPEAVAKARSNSLSNIPPRRTRWLSGTISLSLTKLES
;
A
#
# COMPACT_ATOMS: atom_id res chain seq x y z
N MET A 1 23.41 -11.92 -7.96
CA MET A 1 22.79 -11.23 -6.80
C MET A 1 21.35 -11.71 -6.76
N THR A 2 21.03 -12.53 -5.76
CA THR A 2 19.85 -13.41 -5.72
C THR A 2 18.58 -12.64 -5.32
N SER A 3 17.41 -13.08 -5.80
CA SER A 3 16.10 -12.41 -5.56
C SER A 3 15.83 -12.11 -4.08
N ASP A 4 16.32 -12.96 -3.18
CA ASP A 4 16.15 -12.79 -1.73
C ASP A 4 16.76 -11.48 -1.20
N GLN A 5 17.89 -11.03 -1.76
CA GLN A 5 18.51 -9.77 -1.35
C GLN A 5 17.68 -8.57 -1.83
N GLU A 6 17.14 -8.65 -3.05
CA GLU A 6 16.29 -7.60 -3.62
C GLU A 6 14.99 -7.42 -2.82
N HIS A 7 14.36 -8.53 -2.40
CA HIS A 7 13.17 -8.49 -1.54
C HIS A 7 13.44 -7.86 -0.17
N VAL A 8 14.59 -8.14 0.45
CA VAL A 8 14.97 -7.54 1.74
C VAL A 8 15.18 -6.04 1.60
N HIS A 9 15.92 -5.60 0.59
CA HIS A 9 16.13 -4.17 0.33
C HIS A 9 14.80 -3.45 0.08
N HIS A 10 13.91 -4.02 -0.72
CA HIS A 10 12.59 -3.43 -1.00
C HIS A 10 11.76 -3.21 0.28
N ARG A 11 11.76 -4.18 1.21
CA ARG A 11 11.01 -4.08 2.47
C ARG A 11 11.58 -3.04 3.43
N VAL A 12 12.89 -2.89 3.48
CA VAL A 12 13.55 -1.82 4.25
C VAL A 12 13.15 -0.46 3.70
N HIS A 13 13.21 -0.28 2.37
CA HIS A 13 12.76 0.95 1.72
C HIS A 13 11.29 1.26 1.98
N LEU A 14 10.39 0.27 1.94
CA LEU A 14 8.99 0.44 2.30
C LEU A 14 8.83 0.99 3.72
N VAL A 15 9.56 0.46 4.70
CA VAL A 15 9.52 0.96 6.08
C VAL A 15 9.98 2.41 6.15
N ASP A 16 11.07 2.75 5.46
CA ASP A 16 11.59 4.12 5.42
C ASP A 16 10.63 5.12 4.75
N GLU A 17 9.97 4.71 3.66
CA GLU A 17 8.92 5.51 3.02
C GLU A 17 7.74 5.72 3.96
N LEU A 18 7.26 4.66 4.62
CA LEU A 18 6.12 4.75 5.52
C LEU A 18 6.37 5.71 6.69
N ARG A 19 7.59 5.72 7.24
CA ARG A 19 8.00 6.60 8.35
C ARG A 19 7.95 8.08 8.02
N GLN A 20 7.98 8.46 6.73
CA GLN A 20 7.89 9.86 6.30
C GLN A 20 6.46 10.42 6.39
N PHE A 21 5.45 9.57 6.47
CA PHE A 21 4.07 10.02 6.68
C PHE A 21 3.89 10.57 8.10
N SER A 22 2.95 11.50 8.27
CA SER A 22 2.59 12.02 9.61
C SER A 22 1.69 11.04 10.37
N THR A 23 1.62 11.19 11.70
CA THR A 23 0.70 10.42 12.57
C THR A 23 -0.79 10.64 12.25
N GLU A 24 -1.11 11.69 11.50
CA GLU A 24 -2.47 11.97 11.01
C GLU A 24 -2.87 11.09 9.81
N THR A 25 -1.93 10.31 9.27
CA THR A 25 -2.15 9.41 8.15
C THR A 25 -3.03 8.24 8.57
N GLU A 26 -4.32 8.31 8.23
CA GLU A 26 -5.35 7.38 8.74
C GLU A 26 -5.16 5.91 8.29
N TRP A 27 -4.38 5.64 7.23
CA TRP A 27 -4.13 4.29 6.68
C TRP A 27 -2.77 3.69 7.09
N VAL A 28 -1.99 4.40 7.92
CA VAL A 28 -0.74 3.91 8.52
C VAL A 28 -0.84 4.03 10.03
N GLU A 29 -0.42 3.00 10.77
CA GLU A 29 -0.32 3.04 12.23
C GLU A 29 1.04 2.50 12.69
N PHE A 30 1.67 3.25 13.60
CA PHE A 30 2.91 2.84 14.25
C PHE A 30 2.64 2.37 15.68
N LYS A 31 3.32 1.29 16.07
CA LYS A 31 3.32 0.76 17.42
C LYS A 31 4.74 0.42 17.83
N ASN A 32 5.04 0.69 19.09
CA ASN A 32 6.27 0.21 19.70
C ASN A 32 6.12 -1.30 19.98
N ASP A 33 5.40 -1.70 21.04
CA ASP A 33 5.29 -3.12 21.43
C ASP A 33 3.88 -3.56 21.90
N ASN A 34 2.85 -2.71 21.76
CA ASN A 34 1.49 -3.06 22.21
C ASN A 34 0.77 -4.01 21.22
N HIS A 35 1.10 -5.29 21.31
CA HIS A 35 0.64 -6.37 20.44
C HIS A 35 -0.56 -7.16 21.00
N HIS A 36 -1.46 -6.52 21.76
CA HIS A 36 -2.64 -7.22 22.28
C HIS A 36 -3.54 -7.71 21.12
N PRO A 37 -3.95 -8.99 21.05
CA PRO A 37 -4.67 -9.56 19.90
C PRO A 37 -5.90 -8.75 19.51
N GLN A 38 -6.75 -8.41 20.49
CA GLN A 38 -7.94 -7.56 20.28
C GLN A 38 -7.57 -6.22 19.63
N GLY A 39 -6.48 -5.59 20.09
CA GLY A 39 -6.04 -4.30 19.57
C GLY A 39 -5.61 -4.40 18.11
N ILE A 40 -4.88 -5.46 17.74
CA ILE A 40 -4.45 -5.72 16.37
C ILE A 40 -5.67 -5.84 15.44
N GLY A 41 -6.65 -6.68 15.79
CA GLY A 41 -7.84 -6.87 14.96
C GLY A 41 -8.66 -5.57 14.80
N GLU A 42 -8.81 -4.79 15.87
CA GLU A 42 -9.48 -3.48 15.81
C GLU A 42 -8.71 -2.49 14.92
N TYR A 43 -7.38 -2.49 14.96
CA TYR A 43 -6.57 -1.65 14.09
C TYR A 43 -6.65 -2.09 12.63
N ILE A 44 -6.64 -3.39 12.35
CA ILE A 44 -6.81 -3.89 10.99
C ILE A 44 -8.15 -3.44 10.41
N SER A 45 -9.25 -3.59 11.17
CA SER A 45 -10.58 -3.07 10.79
C SER A 45 -10.55 -1.55 10.57
N ALA A 46 -9.85 -0.80 11.41
CA ALA A 46 -9.75 0.66 11.26
C ALA A 46 -8.98 1.08 10.01
N LEU A 47 -7.85 0.44 9.74
CA LEU A 47 -6.91 0.77 8.67
C LEU A 47 -7.46 0.40 7.29
N THR A 48 -8.07 -0.79 7.16
CA THR A 48 -8.69 -1.22 5.89
C THR A 48 -9.83 -0.28 5.47
N ASN A 49 -10.66 0.15 6.43
CA ASN A 49 -11.75 1.11 6.19
C ASN A 49 -11.19 2.49 5.82
N ALA A 50 -10.13 2.94 6.50
CA ALA A 50 -9.46 4.20 6.18
C ALA A 50 -8.79 4.18 4.80
N ALA A 51 -8.12 3.09 4.43
CA ALA A 51 -7.47 2.94 3.12
C ALA A 51 -8.49 3.00 1.97
N CYS A 52 -9.65 2.36 2.13
CA CYS A 52 -10.78 2.50 1.21
C CYS A 52 -11.19 3.98 1.04
N LEU A 53 -11.31 4.71 2.16
CA LEU A 53 -11.70 6.12 2.14
C LEU A 53 -10.64 7.06 1.57
N LYS A 54 -9.37 6.65 1.56
CA LYS A 54 -8.25 7.43 1.02
C LYS A 54 -7.77 6.96 -0.36
N TYR A 55 -8.48 6.02 -0.99
CA TYR A 55 -8.09 5.41 -2.27
C TYR A 55 -6.66 4.85 -2.24
N LYS A 56 -6.29 4.24 -1.11
CA LYS A 56 -4.98 3.64 -0.95
C LYS A 56 -5.04 2.16 -1.32
N PRO A 57 -4.06 1.65 -2.09
CA PRO A 57 -4.05 0.26 -2.50
C PRO A 57 -3.80 -0.68 -1.31
N LYS A 58 -3.17 -0.18 -0.24
CA LYS A 58 -2.83 -0.90 0.99
C LYS A 58 -2.90 0.03 2.20
N ALA A 59 -3.07 -0.58 3.37
CA ALA A 59 -2.92 0.03 4.69
C ALA A 59 -1.81 -0.70 5.46
N TYR A 60 -1.19 -0.05 6.45
CA TYR A 60 -0.05 -0.63 7.16
C TYR A 60 -0.17 -0.47 8.67
N LEU A 61 0.11 -1.55 9.41
CA LEU A 61 0.33 -1.52 10.85
C LEU A 61 1.74 -2.04 11.12
N LEU A 62 2.58 -1.20 11.74
CA LEU A 62 3.98 -1.51 11.97
C LEU A 62 4.28 -1.57 13.47
N TYR A 63 4.98 -2.62 13.89
CA TYR A 63 5.51 -2.79 15.24
C TYR A 63 7.03 -2.59 15.27
N GLY A 64 7.56 -2.07 16.38
CA GLY A 64 8.97 -1.71 16.51
C GLY A 64 9.29 -0.28 16.07
N ILE A 65 8.27 0.59 15.95
CA ILE A 65 8.42 2.00 15.58
C ILE A 65 7.76 2.89 16.63
N GLN A 66 8.47 3.92 17.08
CA GLN A 66 7.97 4.88 18.05
C GLN A 66 6.91 5.79 17.43
N ASP A 67 5.71 5.81 18.01
CA ASP A 67 4.51 6.46 17.45
C ASP A 67 4.67 7.96 17.17
N LYS A 68 5.41 8.72 18.00
CA LYS A 68 5.54 10.18 17.83
C LYS A 68 6.72 10.61 16.97
N THR A 69 7.84 9.90 17.06
CA THR A 69 9.10 10.26 16.38
C THR A 69 9.31 9.49 15.09
N HIS A 70 8.54 8.41 14.88
CA HIS A 70 8.71 7.44 13.80
C HIS A 70 10.13 6.84 13.76
N GLU A 71 10.81 6.83 14.89
CA GLU A 71 12.11 6.17 15.02
C GLU A 71 11.92 4.67 15.14
N VAL A 72 12.76 3.91 14.43
CA VAL A 72 12.81 2.47 14.58
C VAL A 72 13.50 2.16 15.91
N VAL A 73 12.76 1.50 16.80
CA VAL A 73 13.25 1.09 18.13
C VAL A 73 13.44 -0.43 18.22
N GLY A 74 12.87 -1.16 17.26
CA GLY A 74 12.85 -2.62 17.25
C GLY A 74 11.74 -3.22 18.10
N THR A 75 11.32 -4.44 17.78
CA THR A 75 10.38 -5.23 18.59
C THR A 75 10.82 -6.68 18.68
N SER A 76 10.46 -7.33 19.79
CA SER A 76 10.58 -8.78 19.98
C SER A 76 9.31 -9.54 19.61
N PHE A 77 8.26 -8.82 19.21
CA PHE A 77 6.99 -9.37 18.79
C PHE A 77 7.18 -10.34 17.62
N ASP A 78 6.60 -11.53 17.76
CA ASP A 78 6.55 -12.51 16.70
C ASP A 78 5.09 -12.94 16.50
N PRO A 79 4.46 -12.53 15.39
CA PRO A 79 3.05 -12.80 15.13
C PRO A 79 2.77 -14.29 14.84
N TYR A 80 3.81 -15.08 14.54
CA TYR A 80 3.71 -16.51 14.27
C TYR A 80 3.95 -17.38 15.52
N LYS A 81 4.46 -16.79 16.61
CA LYS A 81 4.57 -17.49 17.88
C LYS A 81 3.22 -17.54 18.57
N THR A 82 2.72 -18.76 18.76
CA THR A 82 1.51 -19.02 19.54
C THR A 82 1.73 -18.62 21.00
N LYS A 83 0.90 -17.71 21.53
CA LYS A 83 0.73 -17.49 22.97
C LYS A 83 -0.65 -17.99 23.38
N GLY A 84 -0.74 -19.21 23.93
CA GLY A 84 -1.99 -19.82 24.38
C GLY A 84 -2.47 -20.97 23.48
N ASN A 85 -3.79 -21.17 23.39
CA ASN A 85 -4.42 -22.33 22.74
C ASN A 85 -4.90 -22.07 21.29
N GLN A 86 -4.71 -20.85 20.76
CA GLN A 86 -5.03 -20.48 19.37
C GLN A 86 -3.94 -19.57 18.81
N ASP A 87 -3.62 -19.77 17.53
CA ASP A 87 -2.69 -18.92 16.79
C ASP A 87 -3.29 -17.54 16.53
N LEU A 88 -2.45 -16.50 16.67
CA LEU A 88 -2.88 -15.10 16.61
C LEU A 88 -3.50 -14.73 15.26
N LEU A 89 -2.83 -15.05 14.15
CA LEU A 89 -3.26 -14.65 12.80
C LEU A 89 -4.58 -15.32 12.38
N PRO A 90 -4.79 -16.64 12.56
CA PRO A 90 -6.08 -17.26 12.32
C PRO A 90 -7.22 -16.69 13.18
N TRP A 91 -6.96 -16.38 14.45
CA TRP A 91 -7.96 -15.76 15.34
C TRP A 91 -8.37 -14.38 14.86
N ILE A 92 -7.40 -13.53 14.51
CA ILE A 92 -7.67 -12.20 13.91
C ILE A 92 -8.49 -12.35 12.64
N THR A 93 -8.07 -13.25 11.74
CA THR A 93 -8.71 -13.47 10.44
C THR A 93 -10.17 -13.90 10.59
N THR A 94 -10.46 -14.79 11.54
CA THR A 94 -11.83 -15.24 11.84
C THR A 94 -12.71 -14.12 12.37
N GLY A 95 -12.13 -13.17 13.10
CA GLY A 95 -12.86 -12.02 13.61
C GLY A 95 -13.19 -10.95 12.57
N LEU A 96 -12.49 -10.91 11.42
CA LEU A 96 -12.65 -9.88 10.39
C LEU A 96 -13.77 -10.22 9.39
N ILE A 97 -14.78 -9.33 9.29
CA ILE A 97 -15.95 -9.55 8.43
C ILE A 97 -16.32 -8.25 7.67
N PRO A 98 -16.29 -8.23 6.33
CA PRO A 98 -15.62 -9.22 5.47
C PRO A 98 -14.13 -9.34 5.81
N ASN A 99 -13.51 -10.46 5.44
CA ASN A 99 -12.07 -10.58 5.51
C ASN A 99 -11.45 -9.70 4.40
N PRO A 100 -10.70 -8.63 4.73
CA PRO A 100 -10.06 -7.81 3.72
C PRO A 100 -8.91 -8.53 3.02
N GLY A 101 -8.26 -9.50 3.69
CA GLY A 101 -6.93 -9.98 3.33
C GLY A 101 -5.85 -9.10 3.97
N PHE A 102 -4.80 -9.75 4.49
CA PHE A 102 -3.59 -9.08 4.94
C PHE A 102 -2.41 -10.06 4.92
N GLU A 103 -1.22 -9.52 4.69
CA GLU A 103 0.05 -10.24 4.79
C GLU A 103 0.86 -9.71 5.96
N VAL A 104 1.67 -10.58 6.57
CA VAL A 104 2.54 -10.21 7.67
C VAL A 104 3.96 -10.60 7.29
N PHE A 105 4.91 -9.71 7.54
CA PHE A 105 6.32 -10.00 7.32
C PHE A 105 7.20 -9.25 8.31
N MET A 106 8.38 -9.83 8.58
CA MET A 106 9.41 -9.23 9.42
C MET A 106 10.45 -8.55 8.53
N VAL A 107 10.94 -7.41 8.99
CA VAL A 107 11.96 -6.61 8.32
C VAL A 107 13.11 -6.38 9.30
N ASP A 108 14.28 -6.89 8.97
CA ASP A 108 15.52 -6.60 9.72
C ASP A 108 16.08 -5.24 9.25
N HIS A 109 15.42 -4.17 9.68
CA HIS A 109 15.82 -2.80 9.37
C HIS A 109 17.09 -2.41 10.16
N PRO A 110 17.99 -1.56 9.63
CA PRO A 110 19.24 -1.19 10.31
C PRO A 110 19.07 -0.64 11.73
N GLY A 111 17.95 0.04 12.01
CA GLY A 111 17.58 0.55 13.33
C GLY A 111 16.92 -0.46 14.29
N GLY A 112 16.62 -1.68 13.85
CA GLY A 112 15.97 -2.72 14.65
C GLY A 112 14.93 -3.52 13.87
N ARG A 113 14.51 -4.66 14.42
CA ARG A 113 13.48 -5.51 13.80
C ARG A 113 12.12 -4.83 13.80
N VAL A 114 11.46 -4.80 12.65
CA VAL A 114 10.10 -4.29 12.46
C VAL A 114 9.19 -5.42 12.00
N VAL A 115 7.97 -5.48 12.55
CA VAL A 115 6.91 -6.39 12.05
C VAL A 115 5.88 -5.55 11.30
N VAL A 116 5.60 -5.89 10.06
CA VAL A 116 4.68 -5.17 9.19
C VAL A 116 3.47 -6.04 8.89
N PHE A 117 2.28 -5.47 9.11
CA PHE A 117 1.02 -5.98 8.57
C PHE A 117 0.66 -5.11 7.37
N GLU A 118 0.69 -5.70 6.19
CA GLU A 118 0.20 -5.08 4.95
C GLU A 118 -1.25 -5.53 4.74
N ILE A 119 -2.18 -4.58 4.68
CA ILE A 119 -3.61 -4.84 4.78
C ILE A 119 -4.30 -4.31 3.54
N ASP A 120 -5.19 -5.11 2.94
CA ASP A 120 -5.97 -4.67 1.78
C ASP A 120 -7.09 -3.71 2.19
N PRO A 121 -7.49 -2.77 1.33
CA PRO A 121 -8.58 -1.83 1.61
C PRO A 121 -9.95 -2.53 1.59
N ALA A 122 -10.89 -1.99 2.36
CA ALA A 122 -12.27 -2.45 2.35
C ALA A 122 -12.91 -2.24 0.97
N ARG A 123 -13.75 -3.19 0.54
CA ARG A 123 -14.43 -3.15 -0.77
C ARG A 123 -15.93 -3.33 -0.58
N GLY A 124 -16.68 -2.26 -0.85
CA GLY A 124 -18.14 -2.28 -0.96
C GLY A 124 -18.93 -2.46 0.32
N ARG A 125 -18.23 -2.63 1.44
CA ARG A 125 -18.80 -2.57 2.78
C ARG A 125 -17.68 -2.39 3.79
N PRO A 126 -17.99 -1.78 4.95
CA PRO A 126 -17.04 -1.70 6.05
C PRO A 126 -16.60 -3.07 6.55
N VAL A 127 -15.31 -3.19 6.86
CA VAL A 127 -14.75 -4.33 7.58
C VAL A 127 -14.97 -4.13 9.06
N SER A 128 -15.57 -5.13 9.70
CA SER A 128 -15.76 -5.21 11.14
C SER A 128 -14.81 -6.22 11.77
N PHE A 129 -14.50 -6.04 13.04
CA PHE A 129 -13.82 -7.02 13.87
C PHE A 129 -14.75 -7.44 15.02
N TYR A 130 -15.11 -8.73 15.09
CA TYR A 130 -16.12 -9.27 16.02
C TYR A 130 -17.40 -8.43 16.09
N GLY A 131 -17.94 -8.07 14.92
CA GLY A 131 -19.21 -7.34 14.79
C GLY A 131 -19.14 -5.83 15.02
N LYS A 132 -17.95 -5.27 15.28
CA LYS A 132 -17.75 -3.81 15.41
C LYS A 132 -16.82 -3.31 14.32
N SER A 133 -17.27 -2.33 13.54
CA SER A 133 -16.44 -1.63 12.56
C SER A 133 -15.70 -0.46 13.21
N PHE A 134 -14.42 -0.34 12.89
CA PHE A 134 -13.55 0.73 13.37
C PHE A 134 -13.06 1.58 12.23
N ILE A 135 -12.57 2.77 12.55
CA ILE A 135 -11.94 3.69 11.62
C ILE A 135 -10.94 4.59 12.35
N ARG A 136 -9.88 5.01 11.66
CA ARG A 136 -9.01 6.08 12.15
C ARG A 136 -9.49 7.43 11.63
N VAL A 137 -9.59 8.40 12.53
CA VAL A 137 -9.85 9.80 12.21
C VAL A 137 -8.69 10.64 12.72
N GLY A 138 -7.87 11.17 11.80
CA GLY A 138 -6.53 11.66 12.14
C GLY A 138 -5.69 10.58 12.81
N SER A 139 -5.17 10.87 14.00
CA SER A 139 -4.35 9.93 14.79
C SER A 139 -5.16 8.95 15.66
N SER A 140 -6.48 9.16 15.80
CA SER A 140 -7.30 8.45 16.78
C SER A 140 -8.15 7.34 16.16
N LYS A 141 -8.13 6.15 16.79
CA LYS A 141 -9.02 5.04 16.46
C LYS A 141 -10.39 5.23 17.14
N THR A 142 -11.47 5.08 16.38
CA THR A 142 -12.84 5.22 16.86
C THR A 142 -13.76 4.21 16.18
N THR A 143 -14.98 4.04 16.70
CA THR A 143 -16.01 3.19 16.09
C THR A 143 -16.59 3.86 14.86
N LEU A 144 -16.69 3.14 13.74
CA LEU A 144 -17.21 3.68 12.48
C LEU A 144 -18.66 4.16 12.59
N LYS A 145 -19.47 3.53 13.46
CA LYS A 145 -20.86 3.94 13.77
C LYS A 145 -20.99 5.42 14.19
N ARG A 146 -19.93 6.04 14.70
CA ARG A 146 -19.91 7.48 15.06
C ARG A 146 -19.72 8.40 13.85
N HIS A 147 -19.44 7.85 12.68
CA HIS A 147 -19.12 8.55 11.43
C HIS A 147 -19.96 7.97 10.28
N PRO A 148 -21.29 8.17 10.30
CA PRO A 148 -22.20 7.58 9.30
C PRO A 148 -21.92 8.07 7.87
N ASP A 149 -21.37 9.27 7.72
CA ASP A 149 -20.88 9.83 6.47
C ASP A 149 -19.72 9.01 5.88
N LYS A 150 -18.73 8.68 6.72
CA LYS A 150 -17.60 7.82 6.35
C LYS A 150 -18.05 6.40 6.07
N GLU A 151 -18.99 5.88 6.86
CA GLU A 151 -19.58 4.56 6.64
C GLU A 151 -20.26 4.47 5.28
N GLY A 152 -21.16 5.41 4.98
CA GLY A 152 -21.84 5.51 3.68
C GLY A 152 -20.87 5.61 2.50
N ALA A 153 -19.77 6.35 2.67
CA ALA A 153 -18.75 6.46 1.64
C ALA A 153 -17.98 5.15 1.37
N ILE A 154 -17.89 4.22 2.31
CA ILE A 154 -17.28 2.90 2.06
C ILE A 154 -18.22 2.02 1.22
N TRP A 155 -19.53 2.08 1.51
CA TRP A 155 -20.55 1.34 0.75
C TRP A 155 -20.56 1.69 -0.73
N THR A 156 -20.29 2.95 -1.08
CA THR A 156 -20.27 3.40 -2.48
C THR A 156 -18.98 3.07 -3.21
N ARG A 157 -17.92 2.61 -2.51
CA ARG A 157 -16.58 2.39 -3.09
C ARG A 157 -16.27 0.92 -3.40
N GLY A 158 -17.30 0.08 -3.47
CA GLY A 158 -17.18 -1.37 -3.70
C GLY A 158 -17.30 -1.86 -5.11
N SER A 159 -17.82 -1.03 -5.98
CA SER A 159 -18.13 -1.41 -7.35
C SER A 159 -17.53 -0.32 -8.21
N ASP A 160 -16.31 -0.53 -8.68
CA ASP A 160 -15.84 0.19 -9.84
C ASP A 160 -16.42 -0.52 -11.07
N TRP A 161 -17.66 -0.17 -11.43
CA TRP A 161 -18.33 -0.71 -12.61
C TRP A 161 -17.53 -0.40 -13.89
N SER A 162 -16.63 0.60 -13.87
CA SER A 162 -15.77 0.94 -15.01
C SER A 162 -14.52 0.06 -15.15
N ALA A 163 -14.12 -0.63 -14.07
CA ALA A 163 -13.01 -1.58 -14.08
C ALA A 163 -13.45 -3.04 -14.29
N GLU A 164 -14.76 -3.31 -14.26
CA GLU A 164 -15.28 -4.64 -14.56
C GLU A 164 -15.20 -4.94 -16.08
N ILE A 165 -14.69 -6.12 -16.42
CA ILE A 165 -14.64 -6.58 -17.82
C ILE A 165 -16.07 -6.91 -18.27
N CYS A 166 -16.62 -6.15 -19.21
CA CYS A 166 -17.84 -6.52 -19.91
C CYS A 166 -17.56 -7.73 -20.82
N LYS A 167 -18.08 -8.91 -20.46
CA LYS A 167 -17.84 -10.16 -21.20
C LYS A 167 -18.39 -10.15 -22.63
N ASP A 168 -19.39 -9.30 -22.86
CA ASP A 168 -20.07 -9.18 -24.15
C ASP A 168 -19.44 -8.09 -25.04
N ALA A 169 -18.53 -7.26 -24.50
CA ALA A 169 -17.84 -6.24 -25.28
C ALA A 169 -16.73 -6.85 -26.13
N THR A 170 -16.78 -6.60 -27.42
CA THR A 170 -15.82 -7.03 -28.43
C THR A 170 -15.11 -5.83 -29.06
N LEU A 171 -14.11 -6.09 -29.92
CA LEU A 171 -13.44 -5.02 -30.69
C LEU A 171 -14.40 -4.25 -31.61
N GLU A 172 -15.52 -4.85 -32.00
CA GLU A 172 -16.50 -4.27 -32.91
C GLU A 172 -17.36 -3.19 -32.24
N ASP A 173 -17.41 -3.18 -30.90
CA ASP A 173 -18.15 -2.19 -30.12
C ASP A 173 -17.38 -0.87 -29.94
N LEU A 174 -16.15 -0.78 -30.46
CA LEU A 174 -15.35 0.45 -30.43
C LEU A 174 -15.80 1.43 -31.51
N ASP A 175 -16.21 2.62 -31.10
CA ASP A 175 -16.51 3.71 -32.03
C ASP A 175 -15.24 4.17 -32.79
N PRO A 176 -15.22 4.07 -34.13
CA PRO A 176 -14.07 4.44 -34.95
C PRO A 176 -13.71 5.94 -34.85
N GLU A 177 -14.68 6.83 -34.64
CA GLU A 177 -14.42 8.26 -34.44
C GLU A 177 -13.70 8.52 -33.10
N ALA A 178 -14.11 7.80 -32.04
CA ALA A 178 -13.46 7.86 -30.74
C ALA A 178 -12.02 7.35 -30.78
N VAL A 179 -11.76 6.26 -31.50
CA VAL A 179 -10.41 5.71 -31.72
C VAL A 179 -9.53 6.67 -32.51
N ALA A 180 -10.06 7.29 -33.56
CA ALA A 180 -9.33 8.28 -34.36
C ALA A 180 -8.92 9.50 -33.51
N LYS A 181 -9.84 10.00 -32.67
CA LYS A 181 -9.59 11.11 -31.74
C LYS A 181 -8.57 10.75 -30.64
N ALA A 182 -8.61 9.52 -30.13
CA ALA A 182 -7.62 9.05 -29.16
C ALA A 182 -6.21 9.02 -29.78
N ARG A 183 -6.09 8.56 -31.03
CA ARG A 183 -4.81 8.56 -31.77
C ARG A 183 -4.27 9.96 -32.00
N SER A 184 -5.10 10.92 -32.43
CA SER A 184 -4.64 12.30 -32.64
C SER A 184 -4.16 12.96 -31.34
N ASN A 185 -4.86 12.74 -30.23
CA ASN A 185 -4.49 13.30 -28.93
C ASN A 185 -3.24 12.64 -28.33
N SER A 186 -2.98 11.36 -28.64
CA SER A 186 -1.75 10.69 -28.20
C SER A 186 -0.50 11.35 -28.79
N LEU A 187 -0.56 11.80 -30.05
CA LEU A 187 0.56 12.44 -30.74
C LEU A 187 0.85 13.85 -30.21
N SER A 188 -0.17 14.58 -29.78
CA SER A 188 -0.02 15.94 -29.22
C SER A 188 0.51 15.95 -27.78
N ASN A 189 0.37 14.85 -27.04
CA ASN A 189 0.72 14.77 -25.60
C ASN A 189 2.02 14.00 -25.32
N ILE A 190 2.76 13.58 -26.35
CA ILE A 190 4.10 13.02 -26.18
C ILE A 190 5.08 14.18 -25.94
N PRO A 191 5.75 14.28 -24.78
CA PRO A 191 6.76 15.30 -24.58
C PRO A 191 7.90 15.09 -25.59
N PRO A 192 8.47 16.17 -26.16
CA PRO A 192 9.54 16.03 -27.15
C PRO A 192 10.71 15.26 -26.52
N ARG A 193 11.13 14.18 -27.18
CA ARG A 193 12.34 13.43 -26.82
C ARG A 193 13.50 14.42 -26.73
N ARG A 194 14.05 14.60 -25.53
CA ARG A 194 15.19 15.49 -25.28
C ARG A 194 16.45 14.85 -25.88
N THR A 195 16.73 15.11 -27.16
CA THR A 195 18.00 14.77 -27.81
C THR A 195 19.12 15.59 -27.18
N ARG A 196 19.91 14.96 -26.30
CA ARG A 196 21.18 15.50 -25.80
C ARG A 196 22.25 15.25 -26.88
N TRP A 197 22.68 16.31 -27.57
CA TRP A 197 23.83 16.26 -28.46
C TRP A 197 25.11 16.01 -27.65
N LEU A 198 25.87 14.96 -27.99
CA LEU A 198 27.27 14.81 -27.62
C LEU A 198 28.09 15.60 -28.65
N SER A 199 28.47 16.83 -28.33
CA SER A 199 29.54 17.53 -29.04
C SER A 199 30.89 17.07 -28.48
N GLY A 200 31.36 15.92 -28.94
CA GLY A 200 32.71 15.42 -28.72
C GLY A 200 33.44 15.37 -30.05
N THR A 201 34.15 16.45 -30.39
CA THR A 201 35.03 16.51 -31.57
C THR A 201 36.20 15.54 -31.35
N ILE A 202 36.19 14.39 -32.01
CA ILE A 202 37.37 13.52 -32.11
C ILE A 202 38.13 13.95 -33.37
N SER A 203 39.26 14.64 -33.17
CA SER A 203 40.24 14.91 -34.22
C SER A 203 41.12 13.68 -34.39
N LEU A 204 40.97 12.97 -35.50
CA LEU A 204 41.85 11.87 -35.92
C LEU A 204 42.91 12.45 -36.87
N SER A 205 44.14 12.53 -36.39
CA SER A 205 45.33 12.84 -37.19
C SER A 205 45.68 11.65 -38.08
N LEU A 206 45.45 11.79 -39.40
CA LEU A 206 46.02 10.89 -40.40
C LEU A 206 47.45 11.35 -40.71
N THR A 207 48.44 10.61 -40.22
CA THR A 207 49.81 10.63 -40.76
C THR A 207 49.88 9.57 -41.85
N LYS A 208 50.13 9.97 -43.09
CA LYS A 208 50.55 9.06 -44.15
C LYS A 208 51.83 9.59 -44.78
N LEU A 209 52.84 8.73 -44.73
CA LEU A 209 54.11 8.78 -45.42
C LEU A 209 53.95 8.71 -46.94
N GLU A 210 55.06 8.98 -47.64
CA GLU A 210 55.36 8.82 -49.08
C GLU A 210 55.10 10.12 -49.88
N SER A 211 56.07 10.77 -50.56
CA SER A 211 57.47 10.50 -50.93
C SER A 211 58.17 11.84 -51.17
#